data_AF-A0A2I0FEI2-F1
#
_entry.id   AF-A0A2I0FEI2-F1
#
_cell.length_a   1.000
_cell.length_b   1.000
_cell.length_c   1.000
_cell.angle_alpha   90.00
_cell.angle_beta   90.00
_cell.angle_gamma   90.00
#
_symmetry.space_group_name_H-M   'P 1'
#
loop_
_entity.id
_entity.type
_entity.pdbx_description
1 polymer ?
#
loop_
_entity_poly.entity_id
_entity_poly.type
_entity_poly.pdbx_seq_one_letter_code
_entity_poly.pdbx_strand_id
1 'polypeptide(L)'
;MNFWKFMISFFIVSTIADFTYLKLDFFQYSLFKADVFQWVTLIKFLVEIIIFAVLLYGLYNLLEFLEKWRMERKYIKTQKELANEAK
;
A
#
# COMPACT_ATOMS: atom_id res chain seq x y z
N MET A 1 -6.39 -11.63 10.65
CA MET A 1 -5.20 -11.44 9.79
C MET A 1 -5.39 -10.28 8.81
N ASN A 2 -6.47 -10.25 8.03
CA ASN A 2 -6.71 -9.21 7.01
C ASN A 2 -6.84 -7.78 7.58
N PHE A 3 -7.45 -7.59 8.75
CA PHE A 3 -7.52 -6.27 9.40
C PHE A 3 -6.14 -5.70 9.73
N TRP A 4 -5.29 -6.47 10.42
CA TRP A 4 -3.92 -6.05 10.74
C TRP A 4 -3.07 -5.79 9.50
N LYS A 5 -3.24 -6.62 8.47
CA LYS A 5 -2.57 -6.44 7.18
C LYS A 5 -2.98 -5.14 6.50
N PHE A 6 -4.28 -4.84 6.48
CA PHE A 6 -4.81 -3.58 5.99
C PHE A 6 -4.27 -2.39 6.78
N MET A 7 -4.26 -2.47 8.12
CA MET A 7 -3.70 -1.42 8.98
C MET A 7 -2.22 -1.17 8.70
N ILE A 8 -1.42 -2.22 8.52
CA ILE A 8 0.01 -2.09 8.18
C ILE A 8 0.18 -1.47 6.80
N SER A 9 -0.55 -1.95 5.79
CA SER A 9 -0.54 -1.35 4.45
C SER A 9 -0.93 0.12 4.50
N PHE A 10 -1.95 0.47 5.28
CA PHE A 10 -2.40 1.84 5.47
C PHE A 10 -1.31 2.72 6.09
N PHE A 11 -0.66 2.29 7.17
CA PHE A 11 0.44 3.03 7.78
C PHE A 11 1.62 3.24 6.83
N ILE A 12 1.99 2.20 6.07
CA ILE A 12 3.09 2.29 5.09
C ILE A 12 2.73 3.28 3.98
N VAL A 13 1.54 3.16 3.40
CA VAL A 13 1.11 4.07 2.32
C VAL A 13 0.94 5.50 2.82
N SER A 14 0.39 5.70 4.02
CA SER A 14 0.32 7.03 4.65
C SER A 14 1.70 7.64 4.83
N THR A 15 2.67 6.85 5.32
CA THR A 15 4.04 7.31 5.48
C THR A 15 4.67 7.66 4.12
N ILE A 16 4.49 6.81 3.11
CA ILE A 16 4.98 7.08 1.76
C ILE A 16 4.36 8.37 1.21
N ALA A 17 3.05 8.54 1.34
CA ALA A 17 2.31 9.71 0.90
C ALA A 17 2.88 10.99 1.54
N ASP A 18 3.04 10.99 2.87
CA ASP A 18 3.60 12.10 3.64
C ASP A 18 5.03 12.47 3.21
N PHE A 19 5.83 11.48 2.81
CA PHE A 19 7.21 11.71 2.38
C PHE A 19 7.37 12.05 0.91
N THR A 20 6.44 11.64 0.04
CA THR A 20 6.57 11.82 -1.42
C THR A 20 5.64 12.91 -1.94
N TYR A 21 4.41 12.53 -2.29
CA TYR A 21 3.59 13.38 -3.15
C TYR A 21 2.81 14.45 -2.39
N LEU A 22 2.50 14.25 -1.09
CA LEU A 22 1.83 15.28 -0.28
C LEU A 22 2.70 16.54 -0.08
N LYS A 23 4.02 16.41 -0.23
CA LYS A 23 4.96 17.53 -0.15
C LYS A 23 5.15 18.26 -1.48
N LEU A 24 4.66 17.72 -2.59
CA LEU A 24 4.76 18.37 -3.90
C LEU A 24 3.87 19.61 -3.94
N ASP A 25 4.37 20.69 -4.54
CA ASP A 25 3.65 21.95 -4.71
C ASP A 25 2.28 21.78 -5.39
N PHE A 26 2.10 20.72 -6.18
CA PHE A 26 0.83 20.38 -6.81
C PHE A 26 -0.27 20.02 -5.79
N PHE A 27 0.08 19.33 -4.69
CA PHE A 27 -0.82 18.82 -3.65
C PHE A 27 -0.84 19.68 -2.39
N GLN A 28 -0.06 20.77 -2.32
CA GLN A 28 -0.16 21.72 -1.23
C GLN A 28 -1.48 22.49 -1.33
N TYR A 29 -2.46 22.11 -0.50
CA TYR A 29 -3.72 22.82 -0.39
C TYR A 29 -3.61 23.95 0.62
N SER A 30 -4.03 25.16 0.24
CA SER A 30 -4.40 26.18 1.22
C SER A 30 -5.91 26.21 1.38
N LEU A 31 -6.47 25.20 2.07
CA LEU A 31 -7.92 25.13 2.34
C LEU A 31 -8.43 26.35 3.14
N PHE A 32 -7.53 27.04 3.85
CA PHE A 32 -7.87 28.15 4.76
C PHE A 32 -7.34 29.53 4.32
N LYS A 33 -6.61 29.65 3.20
CA LYS A 33 -6.10 30.96 2.71
C LYS A 33 -6.90 31.56 1.58
N ALA A 34 -7.86 30.84 1.01
CA ALA A 34 -8.71 31.35 -0.05
C ALA A 34 -10.16 31.19 0.38
N ASP A 35 -10.83 32.30 0.64
CA ASP A 35 -12.28 32.45 0.86
C ASP A 35 -13.15 31.96 -0.33
N VAL A 36 -12.58 31.21 -1.27
CA VAL A 36 -13.21 30.76 -2.50
C VAL A 36 -12.88 29.30 -2.72
N PHE A 37 -13.89 28.46 -2.57
CA PHE A 37 -13.86 27.06 -2.99
C PHE A 37 -13.52 26.99 -4.49
N GLN A 38 -12.42 26.34 -4.85
CA GLN A 38 -11.98 26.17 -6.23
C GLN A 38 -12.21 24.73 -6.68
N TRP A 39 -12.92 24.55 -7.81
CA TRP A 39 -13.11 23.25 -8.46
C TRP A 39 -11.78 22.50 -8.71
N VAL A 40 -10.71 23.24 -8.98
CA VAL A 40 -9.36 22.70 -9.15
C VAL A 40 -8.87 21.97 -7.90
N THR A 41 -9.15 22.50 -6.71
CA THR A 41 -8.80 21.89 -5.42
C THR A 41 -9.54 20.57 -5.21
N LEU A 42 -10.82 20.51 -5.60
CA LEU A 42 -11.61 19.29 -5.50
C LEU A 42 -11.12 18.19 -6.46
N ILE A 43 -10.74 18.56 -7.69
CA ILE A 43 -10.15 17.61 -8.65
C ILE A 43 -8.80 17.08 -8.13
N LYS A 44 -7.95 17.96 -7.60
CA LYS A 44 -6.66 17.56 -7.01
C LYS A 44 -6.84 16.59 -5.84
N PHE A 45 -7.81 16.87 -4.96
CA PHE A 45 -8.15 15.97 -3.85
C PHE A 45 -8.65 14.60 -4.34
N LEU A 46 -9.48 14.56 -5.38
CA LEU A 46 -9.91 13.30 -6.00
C LEU A 46 -8.72 12.52 -6.58
N VAL A 47 -7.81 13.20 -7.27
CA VAL A 47 -6.58 12.58 -7.80
C VAL A 47 -5.73 12.00 -6.67
N GLU A 48 -5.61 12.71 -5.56
CA GLU A 48 -4.88 12.24 -4.38
C GLU A 48 -5.51 10.96 -3.79
N ILE A 49 -6.83 10.94 -3.62
CA ILE A 49 -7.56 9.76 -3.15
C ILE A 49 -7.33 8.57 -4.07
N ILE A 50 -7.37 8.79 -5.39
CA ILE A 50 -7.16 7.72 -6.37
C ILE A 50 -5.74 7.16 -6.26
N ILE A 51 -4.72 8.03 -6.18
CA ILE A 51 -3.33 7.60 -6.01
C ILE A 51 -3.15 6.82 -4.72
N PHE A 52 -3.71 7.32 -3.61
CA PHE A 52 -3.64 6.65 -2.32
C PHE A 52 -4.30 5.27 -2.37
N ALA A 53 -5.48 5.15 -2.97
CA ALA A 53 -6.20 3.89 -3.10
C ALA A 53 -5.42 2.86 -3.93
N VAL A 54 -4.82 3.29 -5.05
CA VAL A 54 -3.99 2.42 -5.90
C VAL A 54 -2.77 1.92 -5.14
N LEU A 55 -2.07 2.80 -4.41
CA LEU A 55 -0.93 2.41 -3.59
C LEU A 55 -1.33 1.45 -2.47
N LEU A 56 -2.44 1.73 -1.79
CA LEU A 56 -2.95 0.90 -0.69
C LEU A 56 -3.30 -0.51 -1.17
N TYR A 57 -4.03 -0.60 -2.28
CA TYR A 57 -4.40 -1.87 -2.88
C TYR A 57 -3.18 -2.64 -3.39
N GLY A 58 -2.24 -1.94 -4.03
CA GLY A 58 -0.97 -2.51 -4.50
C GLY A 58 -0.16 -3.11 -3.36
N LEU A 59 0.05 -2.36 -2.27
CA LEU A 59 0.80 -2.83 -1.10
C LEU A 59 0.09 -3.98 -0.38
N TYR A 60 -1.22 -3.91 -0.23
CA TYR A 60 -2.01 -4.99 0.35
C TYR A 60 -1.82 -6.32 -0.40
N ASN A 61 -1.92 -6.30 -1.73
CA ASN A 61 -1.69 -7.48 -2.57
C ASN A 61 -0.24 -7.97 -2.54
N LEU A 62 0.72 -7.04 -2.48
CA LEU A 62 2.14 -7.40 -2.42
C LEU A 62 2.47 -8.16 -1.13
N LEU A 63 1.85 -7.78 -0.01
CA LEU A 63 1.95 -8.54 1.23
C LEU A 63 1.28 -9.93 1.14
N GLU A 64 0.20 -10.11 0.38
CA GLU A 64 -0.38 -11.45 0.10
C GLU A 64 0.54 -12.32 -0.72
N PHE A 65 1.18 -11.74 -1.73
CA PHE A 65 2.13 -12.46 -2.55
C PHE A 65 3.34 -12.96 -1.73
N LEU A 66 3.88 -12.11 -0.85
CA LEU A 66 5.01 -12.49 0.03
C LEU A 66 4.66 -13.63 0.99
N GLU A 67 3.46 -13.63 1.56
CA GLU A 67 3.00 -14.72 2.44
C GLU A 67 2.89 -16.05 1.68
N LYS A 68 2.26 -16.03 0.49
CA LYS A 68 2.14 -17.23 -0.36
C LYS A 68 3.50 -17.78 -0.77
N TRP A 69 4.40 -16.91 -1.22
CA TRP A 69 5.74 -17.31 -1.62
C TRP A 69 6.56 -17.93 -0.47
N ARG A 70 6.40 -17.40 0.76
CA ARG A 70 7.05 -17.97 1.95
C ARG A 70 6.54 -19.38 2.25
N MET A 71 5.23 -19.60 2.11
CA MET A 71 4.60 -20.90 2.34
C MET A 71 5.03 -21.92 1.27
N GLU A 72 5.06 -21.54 0.00
CA GLU A 72 5.55 -22.40 -1.08
C GLU A 72 7.00 -22.85 -0.84
N ARG A 73 7.90 -21.94 -0.45
CA ARG A 73 9.28 -22.32 -0.14
C ARG A 73 9.38 -23.29 1.03
N LYS A 74 8.54 -23.12 2.06
CA LYS A 74 8.50 -24.05 3.20
C LYS A 74 8.01 -25.43 2.75
N TYR A 75 6.96 -25.47 1.92
CA TYR A 75 6.39 -26.71 1.41
C TYR A 75 7.37 -27.48 0.51
N ILE A 76 8.07 -26.79 -0.39
CA ILE A 76 9.12 -27.38 -1.25
C ILE A 76 10.25 -27.95 -0.39
N LYS A 77 10.65 -27.26 0.67
CA LYS A 77 11.70 -27.73 1.58
C LYS A 77 11.28 -29.03 2.30
N THR A 78 10.07 -29.05 2.86
CA THR A 78 9.53 -30.24 3.55
C THR A 78 9.36 -31.43 2.61
N GLN A 79 8.92 -31.23 1.37
CA GLN A 79 8.85 -32.33 0.40
C GLN A 79 10.24 -32.90 0.05
N LYS A 80 11.27 -32.05 -0.04
CA LYS A 80 12.65 -32.52 -0.26
C LYS A 80 13.20 -33.31 0.93
N GLU A 81 12.88 -32.90 2.16
CA GLU A 81 13.27 -33.62 3.38
C GLU A 81 12.62 -35.01 3.43
N LEU A 82 11.31 -35.10 3.21
CA LEU A 82 10.59 -36.39 3.15
C LEU A 82 11.07 -37.30 2.03
N ALA A 83 11.39 -36.75 0.85
CA ALA A 83 11.92 -37.52 -0.27
C ALA A 83 13.35 -38.05 -0.02
N ASN A 84 14.12 -37.38 0.83
CA ASN A 84 15.45 -37.84 1.25
C ASN A 84 15.38 -38.88 2.37
N GLU A 85 14.39 -38.81 3.26
CA GLU A 85 14.16 -39.81 4.31
C GLU A 85 13.58 -41.13 3.77
N ALA A 86 12.89 -41.08 2.62
CA ALA A 86 12.33 -42.25 1.94
C ALA A 86 13.31 -43.01 1.03
N LYS A 87 14.58 -42.56 0.96
CA LYS A 87 15.64 -43.12 0.12
C LYS A 87 16.69 -43.82 0.98
#